data_AF-A0A1Q3AYE3-F1
#
_entry.id   AF-A0A1Q3AYE3-F1
#
_cell.length_a   1.000
_cell.length_b   1.000
_cell.length_c   1.000
_cell.angle_alpha   90.00
_cell.angle_beta   90.00
_cell.angle_gamma   90.00
#
_symmetry.space_group_name_H-M   'P 1'
#
loop_
_entity.id
_entity.type
_entity.pdbx_description
1 polymer ?
#
loop_
_entity_poly.entity_id
_entity_poly.type
_entity_poly.pdbx_seq_one_letter_code
_entity_poly.pdbx_strand_id
1 'polypeptide(L)'
;CYKCDEKFFLRHKFKAKFFLNISDPIEDCERKQEVLEDELIDCPYEGFPKISLHALVGQVNHITLIITRRVKKFKLQTLIDDGSTHNFMEEKISRKLGLDILFTKPFKVLVDNGHTLLCSKKVLQVPLSLQAHSFKIDFFILPIKGAELVIGIQLLETLQDIITNRKLLTMQFTH
;
A
#
# COMPACT_ATOMS: atom_id res chain seq x y z
N CYS A 1 4.10 -11.28 32.79
CA CYS A 1 4.21 -10.30 31.68
C CYS A 1 5.65 -10.32 31.18
N TYR A 2 5.93 -10.65 29.92
CA TYR A 2 7.32 -10.86 29.43
C TYR A 2 8.18 -9.58 29.45
N LYS A 3 7.58 -8.40 29.70
CA LYS A 3 8.26 -7.11 29.79
C LYS A 3 8.25 -6.47 31.18
N CYS A 4 7.67 -7.11 32.21
CA CYS A 4 7.52 -6.49 33.55
C CYS A 4 7.64 -7.41 34.76
N ASP A 5 8.04 -8.67 34.63
CA ASP A 5 8.26 -9.62 35.75
C ASP A 5 7.12 -9.78 36.79
N GLU A 6 5.93 -9.23 36.54
CA GLU A 6 4.74 -9.41 37.38
C GLU A 6 3.86 -10.58 36.90
N LYS A 7 3.13 -11.19 37.87
CA LYS A 7 2.15 -12.27 37.63
C LYS A 7 1.03 -11.79 36.70
N PHE A 8 0.79 -12.56 35.64
CA PHE A 8 -0.12 -12.20 34.56
C PHE A 8 -1.59 -12.46 34.94
N PHE A 9 -2.47 -11.48 34.70
CA PHE A 9 -3.93 -11.64 34.71
C PHE A 9 -4.51 -11.03 33.42
N LEU A 10 -5.68 -11.53 32.97
CA LEU A 10 -6.34 -11.23 31.68
C LEU A 10 -6.67 -9.73 31.43
N ARG A 11 -6.31 -8.84 32.36
CA ARG A 11 -6.51 -7.37 32.29
C ARG A 11 -5.28 -6.57 32.72
N HIS A 12 -4.08 -7.14 32.60
CA HIS A 12 -2.84 -6.43 32.94
C HIS A 12 -2.54 -5.32 31.93
N LYS A 13 -2.82 -4.05 32.29
CA LYS A 13 -2.42 -2.86 31.54
C LYS A 13 -1.02 -2.42 32.00
N PHE A 14 -0.05 -2.55 31.12
CA PHE A 14 1.32 -2.09 31.33
C PHE A 14 1.35 -0.54 31.39
N LYS A 15 1.75 0.04 32.52
CA LYS A 15 2.02 1.48 32.60
C LYS A 15 3.49 1.72 32.23
N ALA A 16 3.73 2.14 30.99
CA ALA A 16 5.06 2.60 30.58
C ALA A 16 5.38 3.91 31.32
N LYS A 17 6.38 3.88 32.22
CA LYS A 17 6.99 5.10 32.77
C LYS A 17 8.02 5.61 31.78
N PHE A 18 7.76 6.74 31.14
CA PHE A 18 8.74 7.44 30.33
C PHE A 18 9.59 8.32 31.24
N PHE A 19 10.92 8.15 31.21
CA PHE A 19 11.85 9.13 31.75
C PHE A 19 12.30 10.04 30.60
N LEU A 20 11.79 11.28 30.57
CA LEU A 20 12.39 12.35 29.80
C LEU A 20 13.47 13.02 30.66
N ASN A 21 14.73 12.90 30.25
CA ASN A 21 15.78 13.78 30.71
C ASN A 21 15.90 14.92 29.69
N ILE A 22 15.41 16.10 30.05
CA ILE A 22 15.72 17.35 29.34
C ILE A 22 16.55 18.19 30.31
N SER A 23 17.78 18.52 29.90
CA SER A 23 18.64 19.50 30.57
C SER A 23 18.57 20.83 29.82
N ASP A 24 18.24 21.85 30.60
CA ASP A 24 18.47 23.29 30.49
C ASP A 24 17.52 24.21 29.67
N PRO A 25 17.28 25.45 30.20
CA PRO A 25 16.17 26.31 29.81
C PRO A 25 16.62 27.58 29.07
N ILE A 26 15.93 27.99 28.00
CA ILE A 26 15.94 29.38 27.53
C ILE A 26 14.53 29.76 27.07
N GLU A 27 14.09 30.92 27.59
CA GLU A 27 12.78 31.55 27.51
C GLU A 27 12.40 32.09 26.11
N ASP A 28 11.08 32.14 25.90
CA ASP A 28 10.26 32.98 24.99
C ASP A 28 10.46 32.94 23.46
N CYS A 29 9.48 32.39 22.73
CA CYS A 29 8.27 33.14 22.31
C CYS A 29 7.40 32.31 21.32
N GLU A 30 6.16 32.09 21.75
CA GLU A 30 4.91 31.70 21.07
C GLU A 30 4.86 31.37 19.56
N ARG A 31 4.56 30.10 19.25
CA ARG A 31 3.43 29.73 18.38
C ARG A 31 2.95 28.32 18.72
N LYS A 32 1.92 28.21 19.57
CA LYS A 32 1.25 26.93 19.87
C LYS A 32 0.56 26.43 18.60
N GLN A 33 1.16 25.44 17.95
CA GLN A 33 0.43 24.53 17.07
C GLN A 33 -0.06 23.40 17.97
N GLU A 34 -1.30 23.52 18.46
CA GLU A 34 -2.01 22.41 19.07
C GLU A 34 -2.15 21.32 17.99
N VAL A 35 -1.26 20.34 18.03
CA VAL A 35 -1.49 19.07 17.37
C VAL A 35 -2.56 18.39 18.20
N LEU A 36 -3.80 18.47 17.72
CA LEU A 36 -4.90 17.63 18.20
C LEU A 36 -4.49 16.17 17.98
N GLU A 37 -3.89 15.58 19.00
CA GLU A 37 -3.78 14.14 19.19
C GLU A 37 -5.16 13.60 19.52
N ASP A 38 -6.05 13.53 18.52
CA ASP A 38 -7.30 12.81 18.67
C ASP A 38 -7.49 11.81 17.53
N GLU A 39 -7.73 10.57 17.98
CA GLU A 39 -8.09 9.37 17.23
C GLU A 39 -6.97 8.65 16.46
N LEU A 40 -5.94 8.21 17.20
CA LEU A 40 -5.32 6.93 16.87
C LEU A 40 -6.34 5.82 17.10
N ILE A 41 -7.11 5.53 16.05
CA ILE A 41 -7.92 4.33 15.96
C ILE A 41 -6.97 3.13 16.04
N ASP A 42 -6.90 2.52 17.22
CA ASP A 42 -6.34 1.20 17.45
C ASP A 42 -7.32 0.18 16.87
N CYS A 43 -7.32 0.05 15.54
CA CYS A 43 -8.04 -1.01 14.85
C CYS A 43 -7.07 -2.17 14.58
N PRO A 44 -7.48 -3.43 14.82
CA PRO A 44 -6.69 -4.59 14.45
C PRO A 44 -6.36 -4.50 12.96
N TYR A 45 -5.15 -4.90 12.59
CA TYR A 45 -4.54 -4.83 11.26
C TYR A 45 -5.36 -5.47 10.10
N GLU A 46 -6.52 -6.06 10.40
CA GLU A 46 -7.47 -6.61 9.45
C GLU A 46 -8.38 -5.51 8.90
N GLY A 47 -8.00 -4.92 7.76
CA GLY A 47 -8.90 -4.04 6.98
C GLY A 47 -8.23 -2.90 6.24
N PHE A 48 -6.97 -2.56 6.55
CA PHE A 48 -6.25 -1.53 5.81
C PHE A 48 -5.69 -2.09 4.49
N PRO A 49 -5.74 -1.31 3.38
CA PRO A 49 -5.02 -1.65 2.18
C PRO A 49 -3.53 -1.86 2.47
N LYS A 50 -2.94 -2.84 1.80
CA LYS A 50 -1.57 -3.27 2.01
C LYS A 50 -0.86 -3.31 0.67
N ILE A 51 0.37 -2.82 0.64
CA ILE A 51 1.27 -2.90 -0.52
C ILE A 51 2.54 -3.65 -0.13
N SER A 52 3.01 -4.54 -1.00
CA SER A 52 4.26 -5.24 -0.74
C SER A 52 5.46 -4.29 -0.84
N LEU A 53 6.54 -4.61 -0.11
CA LEU A 53 7.76 -3.81 -0.17
C LEU A 53 8.38 -3.81 -1.58
N HIS A 54 8.30 -4.96 -2.26
CA HIS A 54 8.79 -5.15 -3.62
C HIS A 54 8.04 -4.26 -4.61
N ALA A 55 6.71 -4.19 -4.49
CA ALA A 55 5.88 -3.29 -5.27
C ALA A 55 6.25 -1.83 -5.00
N LEU A 56 6.36 -1.43 -3.73
CA LEU A 56 6.60 -0.04 -3.36
C LEU A 56 7.98 0.49 -3.80
N VAL A 57 9.04 -0.27 -3.53
CA VAL A 57 10.43 0.18 -3.77
C VAL A 57 10.89 -0.15 -5.17
N GLY A 58 10.20 -1.05 -5.87
CA GLY A 58 10.58 -1.47 -7.21
C GLY A 58 11.77 -2.42 -7.23
N GLN A 59 12.00 -3.15 -6.13
CA GLN A 59 13.02 -4.19 -6.12
C GLN A 59 12.54 -5.35 -7.00
N VAL A 60 13.14 -5.42 -8.19
CA VAL A 60 12.92 -6.51 -9.14
C VAL A 60 13.76 -7.69 -8.68
N ASN A 61 13.11 -8.65 -8.03
CA ASN A 61 13.75 -9.91 -7.66
C ASN A 61 13.54 -10.91 -8.80
N HIS A 62 14.26 -12.03 -8.78
CA HIS A 62 14.16 -13.11 -9.77
C HIS A 62 12.79 -13.84 -9.80
N ILE A 63 11.81 -13.37 -9.01
CA ILE A 63 10.48 -13.97 -8.85
C ILE A 63 9.37 -12.98 -9.25
N THR A 64 9.71 -11.72 -9.50
CA THR A 64 8.74 -10.64 -9.72
C THR A 64 8.12 -10.72 -11.11
N LEU A 65 6.81 -10.95 -11.20
CA LEU A 65 6.09 -11.06 -12.47
C LEU A 65 5.69 -9.67 -12.98
N ILE A 66 6.52 -9.10 -13.86
CA ILE A 66 6.24 -7.82 -14.53
C ILE A 66 5.80 -8.09 -15.97
N ILE A 67 4.63 -7.58 -16.33
CA ILE A 67 4.11 -7.62 -17.69
C ILE A 67 4.01 -6.21 -18.26
N THR A 68 4.32 -6.06 -19.55
CA THR A 68 4.11 -4.78 -20.23
C THR A 68 2.71 -4.73 -20.81
N ARG A 69 1.92 -3.72 -20.43
CA ARG A 69 0.55 -3.53 -20.92
C ARG A 69 0.37 -2.16 -21.53
N ARG A 70 -0.53 -2.11 -22.51
CA ARG A 70 -0.86 -0.87 -23.19
C ARG A 70 -2.11 -0.29 -22.57
N VAL A 71 -1.98 0.91 -21.98
CA VAL A 71 -3.11 1.71 -21.51
C VAL A 71 -3.15 2.97 -22.35
N LYS A 72 -4.24 3.17 -23.09
CA LYS A 72 -4.34 4.18 -24.16
C LYS A 72 -3.16 4.03 -25.14
N LYS A 73 -2.32 5.07 -25.26
CA LYS A 73 -1.13 5.08 -26.14
C LYS A 73 0.17 4.69 -25.46
N PHE A 74 0.15 4.41 -24.15
CA PHE A 74 1.36 4.20 -23.36
C PHE A 74 1.58 2.73 -23.05
N LYS A 75 2.84 2.29 -23.11
CA LYS A 75 3.27 0.99 -22.59
C LYS A 75 3.68 1.20 -21.13
N LEU A 76 3.07 0.45 -20.23
CA LEU A 76 3.27 0.50 -18.78
C LEU A 76 3.73 -0.87 -18.29
N GLN A 77 4.70 -0.88 -17.39
CA GLN A 77 5.10 -2.02 -16.60
C GLN A 77 4.09 -2.22 -15.48
N THR A 78 3.45 -3.37 -15.51
CA THR A 78 2.44 -3.79 -14.55
C THR A 78 3.00 -4.96 -13.76
N LEU A 79 3.11 -4.78 -12.46
CA LEU A 79 3.48 -5.81 -11.52
C LEU A 79 2.25 -6.63 -11.13
N ILE A 80 2.32 -7.94 -11.24
CA ILE A 80 1.37 -8.86 -10.62
C ILE A 80 1.89 -9.24 -9.24
N ASP A 81 1.15 -8.89 -8.19
CA ASP A 81 1.62 -9.01 -6.80
C ASP A 81 0.56 -9.63 -5.89
N ASP A 82 0.82 -10.87 -5.46
CA ASP A 82 0.01 -11.59 -4.47
C ASP A 82 0.25 -11.08 -3.03
N GLY A 83 1.27 -10.25 -2.80
CA GLY A 83 1.57 -9.61 -1.52
C GLY A 83 0.81 -8.31 -1.25
N SER A 84 0.20 -7.71 -2.28
CA SER A 84 -0.59 -6.48 -2.20
C SER A 84 -2.09 -6.79 -2.14
N THR A 85 -2.84 -6.17 -1.23
CA THR A 85 -4.29 -6.45 -1.13
C THR A 85 -5.11 -5.71 -2.18
N HIS A 86 -4.68 -4.51 -2.57
CA HIS A 86 -5.39 -3.67 -3.55
C HIS A 86 -4.53 -3.37 -4.76
N ASN A 87 -5.15 -2.80 -5.79
CA ASN A 87 -4.44 -2.33 -6.96
C ASN A 87 -3.90 -0.91 -6.73
N PHE A 88 -2.67 -0.66 -7.15
CA PHE A 88 -2.02 0.64 -6.98
C PHE A 88 -1.41 1.18 -8.28
N MET A 89 -1.36 2.49 -8.43
CA MET A 89 -0.82 3.20 -9.59
C MET A 89 0.22 4.23 -9.16
N GLU A 90 1.30 4.35 -9.92
CA GLU A 90 2.29 5.41 -9.73
C GLU A 90 1.66 6.78 -10.01
N GLU A 91 1.87 7.74 -9.10
CA GLU A 91 1.29 9.07 -9.20
C GLU A 91 1.60 9.78 -10.54
N LYS A 92 2.82 9.66 -11.07
CA LYS A 92 3.20 10.28 -12.35
C LYS A 92 2.39 9.73 -13.52
N ILE A 93 2.02 8.45 -13.46
CA ILE A 93 1.28 7.76 -14.52
C ILE A 93 -0.16 8.22 -14.57
N SER A 94 -0.80 8.42 -13.42
CA SER A 94 -2.16 8.97 -13.37
C SER A 94 -2.30 10.29 -14.15
N ARG A 95 -1.32 11.19 -13.98
CA ARG A 95 -1.23 12.46 -14.71
C ARG A 95 -0.88 12.27 -16.18
N LYS A 96 0.12 11.43 -16.49
CA LYS A 96 0.58 11.17 -17.87
C LYS A 96 -0.52 10.56 -18.75
N LEU A 97 -1.37 9.72 -18.16
CA LEU A 97 -2.52 9.12 -18.84
C LEU A 97 -3.70 10.07 -18.99
N GLY A 98 -3.69 11.23 -18.31
CA GLY A 98 -4.83 12.15 -18.25
C GLY A 98 -6.06 11.46 -17.68
N LEU A 99 -5.91 10.80 -16.53
CA LEU A 99 -7.01 10.17 -15.80
C LEU A 99 -7.60 11.15 -14.80
N ASP A 100 -8.90 11.02 -14.55
CA ASP A 100 -9.59 11.81 -13.53
C ASP A 100 -9.22 11.30 -12.13
N ILE A 101 -8.41 12.08 -11.43
CA ILE A 101 -7.99 11.77 -10.06
C ILE A 101 -9.09 12.19 -9.11
N LEU A 102 -9.61 11.22 -8.35
CA LEU A 102 -10.58 11.44 -7.28
C LEU A 102 -9.87 11.46 -5.93
N PHE A 103 -10.31 12.37 -5.07
CA PHE A 103 -9.84 12.43 -3.70
C PHE A 103 -10.69 11.53 -2.80
N THR A 104 -10.03 10.86 -1.86
CA THR A 104 -10.66 10.06 -0.81
C THR A 104 -10.43 10.71 0.55
N LYS A 105 -11.19 10.31 1.58
CA LYS A 105 -10.73 10.53 2.96
C LYS A 105 -9.33 9.92 3.09
N PRO A 106 -8.32 10.63 3.60
CA PRO A 106 -6.98 10.07 3.75
C PRO A 106 -7.00 8.84 4.66
N PHE A 107 -6.29 7.79 4.26
CA PHE A 107 -6.17 6.54 5.02
C PHE A 107 -4.75 5.97 4.94
N LYS A 108 -4.40 5.11 5.90
CA LYS A 108 -3.09 4.46 5.96
C LYS A 108 -3.08 3.22 5.07
N VAL A 109 -2.02 3.07 4.29
CA VAL A 109 -1.67 1.85 3.56
C VAL A 109 -0.49 1.20 4.27
N LEU A 110 -0.63 -0.07 4.65
CA LEU A 110 0.44 -0.82 5.30
C LEU A 110 1.47 -1.30 4.29
N VAL A 111 2.75 -1.15 4.61
CA VAL A 111 3.87 -1.71 3.84
C VAL A 111 4.41 -2.93 4.56
N ASP A 112 4.83 -3.96 3.83
CA ASP A 112 5.37 -5.21 4.41
C ASP A 112 6.51 -5.04 5.42
N ASN A 113 7.23 -3.92 5.40
CA ASN A 113 8.27 -3.60 6.36
C ASN A 113 7.76 -2.98 7.67
N GLY A 114 6.44 -2.96 7.90
CA GLY A 114 5.79 -2.39 9.08
C GLY A 114 5.58 -0.87 9.03
N HIS A 115 6.07 -0.19 7.99
CA HIS A 115 5.78 1.24 7.79
C HIS A 115 4.39 1.45 7.19
N THR A 116 3.91 2.69 7.25
CA THR A 116 2.65 3.08 6.61
C THR A 116 2.84 4.26 5.68
N LEU A 117 2.01 4.32 4.63
CA LEU A 117 1.91 5.43 3.71
C LEU A 117 0.51 6.06 3.82
N LEU A 118 0.42 7.37 3.67
CA LEU A 118 -0.87 8.04 3.57
C LEU A 118 -1.35 8.03 2.11
N CYS A 119 -2.53 7.49 1.87
CA CYS A 119 -3.22 7.53 0.59
C CYS A 119 -4.46 8.42 0.68
N SER A 120 -4.66 9.29 -0.29
CA SER A 120 -5.81 10.20 -0.37
C SER A 120 -6.36 10.37 -1.78
N LYS A 121 -5.89 9.53 -2.72
CA LYS A 121 -6.19 9.66 -4.14
C LYS A 121 -6.46 8.30 -4.77
N LYS A 122 -7.42 8.25 -5.69
CA LYS A 122 -7.71 7.08 -6.51
C LYS A 122 -8.12 7.47 -7.92
N VAL A 123 -8.02 6.53 -8.83
CA VAL A 123 -8.64 6.58 -10.16
C VAL A 123 -9.57 5.39 -10.31
N LEU A 124 -10.67 5.56 -11.02
CA LEU A 124 -11.68 4.51 -11.20
C LEU A 124 -11.73 4.05 -12.64
N GLN A 125 -12.15 2.79 -12.82
CA GLN A 125 -12.54 2.21 -14.10
C GLN A 125 -11.47 2.34 -15.20
N VAL A 126 -10.20 2.20 -14.83
CA VAL A 126 -9.09 2.29 -15.77
C VAL A 126 -9.12 1.04 -16.67
N PRO A 127 -9.26 1.20 -17.99
CA PRO A 127 -9.29 0.06 -18.90
C PRO A 127 -7.90 -0.55 -19.02
N LEU A 128 -7.78 -1.83 -18.68
CA LEU A 128 -6.55 -2.60 -18.80
C LEU A 128 -6.85 -3.94 -19.48
N SER A 129 -6.05 -4.30 -20.48
CA SER A 129 -6.10 -5.63 -21.07
C SER A 129 -5.07 -6.54 -20.40
N LEU A 130 -5.49 -7.72 -19.96
CA LEU A 130 -4.60 -8.79 -19.51
C LEU A 130 -4.89 -10.02 -20.34
N GLN A 131 -3.87 -10.48 -21.09
CA GLN A 131 -4.03 -11.55 -22.08
C GLN A 131 -5.15 -11.22 -23.09
N ALA A 132 -6.17 -12.08 -23.22
CA ALA A 132 -7.32 -11.89 -24.09
C ALA A 132 -8.50 -11.15 -23.41
N HIS A 133 -8.38 -10.80 -22.13
CA HIS A 133 -9.47 -10.25 -21.33
C HIS A 133 -9.29 -8.75 -21.07
N SER A 134 -10.39 -8.02 -21.01
CA SER A 134 -10.42 -6.58 -20.73
C SER A 134 -11.08 -6.32 -19.39
N PHE A 135 -10.40 -5.56 -18.54
CA PHE A 135 -10.80 -5.22 -17.19
C PHE A 135 -10.99 -3.72 -17.04
N LYS A 136 -11.91 -3.34 -16.15
CA LYS A 136 -12.00 -1.97 -15.62
C LYS A 136 -11.58 -2.02 -14.17
N ILE A 137 -10.42 -1.44 -13.88
CA ILE A 137 -9.76 -1.60 -12.59
C ILE A 137 -9.69 -0.24 -11.90
N ASP A 138 -10.06 -0.23 -10.62
CA ASP A 138 -9.87 0.92 -9.76
C ASP A 138 -8.48 0.83 -9.13
N PHE A 139 -7.78 1.96 -9.04
CA PHE A 139 -6.43 2.03 -8.49
C PHE A 139 -6.34 3.11 -7.40
N PHE A 140 -5.71 2.77 -6.28
CA PHE A 140 -5.19 3.77 -5.35
C PHE A 140 -3.87 4.35 -5.85
N ILE A 141 -3.63 5.62 -5.59
CA ILE A 141 -2.42 6.29 -6.07
C ILE A 141 -1.40 6.40 -4.95
N LEU A 142 -0.20 5.86 -5.18
CA LEU A 142 0.92 5.89 -4.24
C LEU A 142 2.23 6.29 -4.93
N PRO A 143 3.25 6.73 -4.16
CA PRO A 143 4.59 7.01 -4.69
C PRO A 143 5.40 5.71 -4.91
N ILE A 144 4.85 4.81 -5.73
CA ILE A 144 5.43 3.51 -6.10
C ILE A 144 6.66 3.74 -6.99
N LYS A 145 7.66 2.86 -6.88
CA LYS A 145 8.85 2.84 -7.73
C LYS A 145 8.95 1.49 -8.45
N GLY A 146 9.61 1.47 -9.62
CA GLY A 146 9.95 0.25 -10.39
C GLY A 146 8.81 -0.40 -11.18
N ALA A 147 7.55 -0.16 -10.85
CA ALA A 147 6.41 -0.46 -11.71
C ALA A 147 5.45 0.72 -11.77
N GLU A 148 4.75 0.84 -12.90
CA GLU A 148 3.79 1.91 -13.15
C GLU A 148 2.40 1.54 -12.62
N LEU A 149 2.09 0.24 -12.61
CA LEU A 149 0.87 -0.35 -12.06
C LEU A 149 1.22 -1.55 -11.19
N VAL A 150 0.46 -1.74 -10.11
CA VAL A 150 0.50 -2.92 -9.24
C VAL A 150 -0.89 -3.52 -9.23
N ILE A 151 -0.99 -4.78 -9.59
CA ILE A 151 -2.21 -5.58 -9.57
C ILE A 151 -2.13 -6.49 -8.34
N GLY A 152 -2.97 -6.17 -7.36
CA GLY A 152 -3.07 -6.89 -6.10
C GLY A 152 -4.18 -7.94 -6.10
N ILE A 153 -4.37 -8.54 -4.94
CA ILE A 153 -5.41 -9.56 -4.70
C ILE A 153 -6.80 -9.08 -5.12
N GLN A 154 -7.15 -7.81 -4.94
CA GLN A 154 -8.44 -7.25 -5.38
C GLN A 154 -8.81 -7.56 -6.83
N LEU A 155 -7.85 -7.58 -7.77
CA LEU A 155 -8.13 -8.07 -9.11
C LEU A 155 -7.97 -9.58 -9.19
N LEU A 156 -6.91 -10.13 -8.59
CA LEU A 156 -6.58 -11.54 -8.75
C LEU A 156 -7.67 -12.47 -8.22
N GLU A 157 -8.40 -12.08 -7.17
CA GLU A 157 -9.53 -12.83 -6.61
C GLU A 157 -10.75 -12.89 -7.52
N THR A 158 -10.82 -12.01 -8.53
CA THR A 158 -11.90 -12.03 -9.55
C THR A 158 -11.64 -13.08 -10.63
N LEU A 159 -10.42 -13.62 -10.69
CA LEU A 159 -10.03 -14.68 -11.62
C LEU A 159 -10.34 -16.04 -10.98
N GLN A 160 -10.70 -17.03 -11.79
CA GLN A 160 -11.06 -18.36 -11.28
C GLN A 160 -9.78 -19.15 -10.92
N ASP A 161 -9.11 -19.68 -11.94
CA ASP A 161 -7.83 -20.36 -11.76
C ASP A 161 -6.69 -19.44 -12.16
N ILE A 162 -5.62 -19.43 -11.38
CA ILE A 162 -4.37 -18.75 -11.69
C ILE A 162 -3.22 -19.76 -11.64
N ILE A 163 -2.54 -19.95 -12.77
CA ILE A 163 -1.34 -20.76 -12.89
C ILE A 163 -0.15 -19.84 -13.13
N THR A 164 0.82 -19.85 -12.21
CA THR A 164 2.03 -19.04 -12.31
C THR A 164 3.27 -19.92 -12.44
N ASN A 165 4.09 -19.67 -13.46
CA ASN A 165 5.42 -20.25 -13.57
C ASN A 165 6.46 -19.19 -13.20
N ARG A 166 7.03 -19.32 -11.99
CA ARG A 166 8.01 -18.38 -11.45
C ARG A 166 9.38 -18.45 -12.14
N LYS A 167 9.74 -19.56 -12.78
CA LYS A 167 10.99 -19.70 -13.55
C LYS A 167 10.90 -18.99 -14.90
N LEU A 168 9.75 -19.12 -15.56
CA LEU A 168 9.51 -18.51 -16.87
C LEU A 168 8.89 -17.11 -16.78
N LEU A 169 8.53 -16.66 -15.57
CA LEU A 169 7.80 -15.42 -15.31
C LEU A 169 6.55 -15.33 -16.20
N THR A 170 5.73 -16.37 -16.17
CA THR A 170 4.45 -16.42 -16.89
C THR A 170 3.29 -16.65 -15.94
N MET A 171 2.15 -16.07 -16.27
CA MET A 171 0.87 -16.33 -15.61
C MET A 171 -0.16 -16.70 -16.66
N GLN A 172 -1.01 -17.66 -16.35
CA GLN A 172 -2.21 -18.04 -17.09
C GLN A 172 -3.40 -17.99 -16.15
N PHE A 173 -4.56 -17.58 -16.65
CA PHE A 173 -5.78 -17.56 -15.84
C PHE A 173 -7.03 -17.85 -16.65
N THR A 174 -8.07 -18.26 -15.94
CA THR A 174 -9.45 -18.36 -16.44
C THR A 174 -10.30 -17.25 -15.82
N HIS A 175 -11.26 -16.72 -16.58
CA HIS A 175 -12.08 -15.56 -16.19
C HIS A 175 -13.54 -15.80 -16.55
#